data_AF-A0A132A2D8-F1
#
_entry.id   AF-A0A132A2D8-F1
#
_cell.length_a   1.000
_cell.length_b   1.000
_cell.length_c   1.000
_cell.angle_alpha   90.00
_cell.angle_beta   90.00
_cell.angle_gamma   90.00
#
_symmetry.space_group_name_H-M   'P 1'
#
loop_
_entity.id
_entity.type
_entity.pdbx_description
1 polymer ?
#
loop_
_entity_poly.entity_id
_entity_poly.type
_entity_poly.pdbx_seq_one_letter_code
_entity_poly.pdbx_strand_id
1 'polypeptide(L)'
;MMVTDEAFDVLGFSADEKFDVYRITAAVMHIGCMKFKQRPREEQCEPDGMEEGERVGHLLGLNPADLYKNLSKPRIKVGNEFVTQGRNATQVAYSIGALAKAMYDRLFKWIVKKLNETLDTQQKRQYFIGVLDIAGFEIFDFNSFEQLCINFTNEKLQQFFNHHMFVLEQEEYKREGIEWAFIDFGMDLAACIELIEKPMGILSILEEESMFPKATDKTFEEKLKTNHLGKSPNFQKPKPPKPGCQEAQMAIVHYAGTVPYNVVGWLEKNKDPLNDCVVDQFKHGSNKLLCTIFEDHPGLGGGDDGGKGGKGGRKKGSGFQTVSALYRVSLRFFSETNSKRNFSFDNSNEKEKKKSFLPFLNQILFRFRFSSITSLLVPVSFKYLSRSQSIQK
;
A
#
# COMPACT_ATOMS: atom_id res chain seq x y z
N MET A 1 18.16 12.01 16.59
CA MET A 1 18.02 10.62 17.05
C MET A 1 17.71 10.48 18.53
N MET A 2 18.17 11.38 19.43
CA MET A 2 17.84 11.29 20.87
C MET A 2 16.33 11.35 21.17
N VAL A 3 15.60 12.27 20.52
CA VAL A 3 14.15 12.44 20.75
C VAL A 3 13.35 11.15 20.47
N THR A 4 13.68 10.41 19.42
CA THR A 4 12.99 9.15 19.08
C THR A 4 13.39 8.00 20.00
N ASP A 5 14.62 7.98 20.51
CA ASP A 5 15.06 6.98 21.49
C ASP A 5 14.35 7.17 22.84
N GLU A 6 14.28 8.42 23.31
CA GLU A 6 13.54 8.79 24.53
C GLU A 6 12.03 8.48 24.40
N ALA A 7 11.46 8.62 23.21
CA ALA A 7 10.05 8.29 22.98
C ALA A 7 9.74 6.80 23.20
N PHE A 8 10.67 5.89 22.86
CA PHE A 8 10.50 4.46 23.17
C PHE A 8 10.42 4.21 24.67
N ASP A 9 11.24 4.91 25.46
CA ASP A 9 11.26 4.78 26.91
C ASP A 9 9.95 5.31 27.53
N VAL A 10 9.44 6.44 27.04
CA VAL A 10 8.14 7.01 27.47
C VAL A 10 6.98 6.07 27.14
N LEU A 11 7.05 5.37 26.00
CA LEU A 11 6.05 4.41 25.54
C LEU A 11 6.25 3.01 26.14
N GLY A 12 7.12 2.86 27.14
CA GLY A 12 7.24 1.62 27.92
C GLY A 12 7.92 0.46 27.21
N PHE A 13 8.68 0.72 26.13
CA PHE A 13 9.49 -0.32 25.50
C PHE A 13 10.63 -0.74 26.43
N SER A 14 10.89 -2.04 26.54
CA SER A 14 12.08 -2.52 27.24
C SER A 14 13.36 -2.19 26.44
N ALA A 15 14.50 -2.12 27.13
CA ALA A 15 15.79 -1.89 26.48
C ALA A 15 16.11 -2.96 25.41
N ASP A 16 15.74 -4.21 25.68
CA ASP A 16 15.91 -5.32 24.74
C ASP A 16 15.04 -5.14 23.49
N GLU A 17 13.75 -4.80 23.66
CA GLU A 17 12.84 -4.53 22.54
C GLU A 17 13.32 -3.35 21.70
N LYS A 18 13.75 -2.26 22.34
CA LYS A 18 14.30 -1.08 21.67
C LYS A 18 15.54 -1.46 20.84
N PHE A 19 16.44 -2.24 21.41
CA PHE A 19 17.65 -2.67 20.71
C PHE A 19 17.35 -3.65 19.57
N ASP A 20 16.37 -4.54 19.73
CA ASP A 20 15.93 -5.43 18.67
C ASP A 20 15.30 -4.66 17.49
N VAL A 21 14.51 -3.60 17.76
CA VAL A 21 14.01 -2.69 16.72
C VAL A 21 15.17 -2.06 15.94
N TYR A 22 16.22 -1.60 16.62
CA TYR A 22 17.40 -1.01 15.96
C TYR A 22 18.18 -2.04 15.15
N ARG A 23 18.39 -3.24 15.69
CA ARG A 23 19.07 -4.34 15.00
C ARG A 23 18.36 -4.75 13.73
N ILE A 24 17.04 -4.95 13.78
CA ILE A 24 16.24 -5.32 12.61
C ILE A 24 16.26 -4.19 11.57
N THR A 25 16.12 -2.93 12.01
CA THR A 25 16.18 -1.76 11.12
C THR A 25 17.55 -1.64 10.44
N ALA A 26 18.64 -1.82 11.17
CA ALA A 26 19.99 -1.83 10.63
C ALA A 26 20.21 -3.00 9.66
N ALA A 27 19.70 -4.19 10.00
CA ALA A 27 19.77 -5.35 9.13
C ALA A 27 19.05 -5.14 7.80
N VAL A 28 17.90 -4.45 7.77
CA VAL A 28 17.20 -4.08 6.53
C VAL A 28 18.09 -3.25 5.61
N MET A 29 18.84 -2.28 6.17
CA MET A 29 19.80 -1.48 5.38
C MET A 29 20.94 -2.36 4.82
N HIS A 30 21.53 -3.22 5.64
CA HIS A 30 22.62 -4.11 5.21
C HIS A 30 22.18 -5.17 4.19
N ILE A 31 20.98 -5.74 4.34
CA ILE A 31 20.38 -6.68 3.37
C ILE A 31 20.31 -6.02 1.98
N GLY A 32 19.88 -4.75 1.91
CA GLY A 32 19.83 -4.00 0.65
C GLY A 32 21.20 -3.75 0.01
N CYS A 33 22.30 -3.86 0.77
CA CYS A 33 23.66 -3.71 0.27
C CYS A 33 24.31 -5.03 -0.16
N MET A 34 23.68 -6.18 0.07
CA MET A 34 24.21 -7.48 -0.34
C MET A 34 24.31 -7.58 -1.86
N LYS A 35 25.49 -7.94 -2.37
CA LYS A 35 25.75 -8.03 -3.80
C LYS A 35 25.88 -9.47 -4.26
N PHE A 36 25.38 -9.73 -5.46
CA PHE A 36 25.43 -11.03 -6.12
C PHE A 36 25.84 -10.82 -7.57
N LYS A 37 26.73 -11.68 -8.07
CA LYS A 37 27.20 -11.68 -9.47
C LYS A 37 26.67 -12.89 -10.21
N GLN A 38 26.32 -12.69 -11.48
CA GLN A 38 25.91 -13.79 -12.36
C GLN A 38 27.13 -14.60 -12.76
N ARG A 39 27.05 -15.93 -12.66
CA ARG A 39 28.12 -16.80 -13.17
C ARG A 39 28.09 -16.81 -14.71
N PRO A 40 29.22 -16.60 -15.41
CA PRO A 40 29.21 -16.46 -16.87
C PRO A 40 28.74 -17.69 -17.66
N ARG A 41 28.74 -18.89 -17.04
CA ARG A 41 28.43 -20.17 -17.70
C ARG A 41 27.30 -20.95 -17.02
N GLU A 42 26.69 -20.38 -15.98
CA GLU A 42 25.61 -21.01 -15.22
C GLU A 42 24.45 -20.01 -15.09
N GLU A 43 23.21 -20.49 -15.08
CA GLU A 43 22.04 -19.62 -14.80
C GLU A 43 21.99 -19.18 -13.32
N GLN A 44 22.93 -19.64 -12.49
CA GLN A 44 22.99 -19.37 -11.05
C GLN A 44 23.89 -18.16 -10.73
N CYS A 45 23.52 -17.38 -9.72
CA CYS A 45 24.38 -16.36 -9.16
C CYS A 45 25.27 -16.90 -8.04
N GLU A 46 26.28 -16.12 -7.70
CA GLU A 46 27.11 -16.31 -6.50
C GLU A 46 27.25 -14.99 -5.73
N PRO A 47 27.51 -15.05 -4.41
CA PRO A 47 27.78 -13.86 -3.61
C PRO A 47 28.98 -13.07 -4.15
N ASP A 48 28.86 -11.75 -4.16
CA ASP A 48 29.93 -10.81 -4.50
C ASP A 48 30.39 -10.07 -3.24
N GLY A 49 31.05 -10.83 -2.35
CA GLY A 49 31.41 -10.40 -1.00
C GLY A 49 30.46 -10.94 0.08
N MET A 50 30.99 -11.14 1.28
CA MET A 50 30.27 -11.72 2.43
C MET A 50 30.05 -10.74 3.59
N GLU A 51 30.73 -9.58 3.57
CA GLU A 51 30.77 -8.63 4.71
C GLU A 51 29.38 -8.16 5.14
N GLU A 52 28.51 -7.81 4.19
CA GLU A 52 27.16 -7.33 4.52
C GLU A 52 26.30 -8.44 5.10
N GLY A 53 26.37 -9.66 4.56
CA GLY A 53 25.64 -10.81 5.12
C GLY A 53 26.15 -11.23 6.50
N GLU A 54 27.44 -11.04 6.80
CA GLU A 54 27.99 -11.24 8.14
C GLU A 54 27.41 -10.24 9.16
N ARG A 55 27.32 -8.96 8.78
CA ARG A 55 26.66 -7.94 9.61
C ARG A 55 25.19 -8.28 9.85
N VAL A 56 24.46 -8.68 8.80
CA VAL A 56 23.06 -9.12 8.91
C VAL A 56 22.94 -10.33 9.84
N GLY A 57 23.81 -11.33 9.67
CA GLY A 57 23.83 -12.52 10.53
C GLY A 57 24.08 -12.18 11.99
N HIS A 58 25.01 -11.27 12.28
CA HIS A 58 25.28 -10.80 13.64
C HIS A 58 24.09 -10.02 14.25
N LEU A 59 23.45 -9.13 13.49
CA LEU A 59 22.33 -8.32 13.97
C LEU A 59 21.06 -9.15 14.23
N LEU A 60 20.77 -10.10 13.34
CA LEU A 60 19.56 -10.93 13.38
C LEU A 60 19.75 -12.26 14.10
N GLY A 61 20.99 -12.64 14.43
CA GLY A 61 21.28 -13.92 15.04
C GLY A 61 21.12 -15.09 14.08
N LEU A 62 21.61 -14.95 12.84
CA LEU A 62 21.52 -15.93 11.77
C LEU A 62 22.90 -16.39 11.34
N ASN A 63 23.00 -17.58 10.77
CA ASN A 63 24.23 -18.04 10.12
C ASN A 63 24.39 -17.36 8.74
N PRO A 64 25.43 -16.51 8.53
CA PRO A 64 25.64 -15.83 7.25
C PRO A 64 25.81 -16.78 6.07
N ALA A 65 26.48 -17.92 6.27
CA ALA A 65 26.72 -18.89 5.21
C ALA A 65 25.41 -19.51 4.70
N ASP A 66 24.51 -19.85 5.62
CA ASP A 66 23.19 -20.38 5.27
C ASP A 66 22.31 -19.30 4.63
N LEU A 67 22.41 -18.03 5.08
CA LEU A 67 21.68 -16.91 4.47
C LEU A 67 22.05 -16.76 2.98
N TYR A 68 23.33 -16.69 2.64
CA TYR A 68 23.78 -16.60 1.25
C TYR A 68 23.38 -17.84 0.43
N LYS A 69 23.50 -19.04 1.02
CA LYS A 69 23.08 -20.28 0.37
C LYS A 69 21.58 -20.29 0.07
N ASN A 70 20.74 -19.89 1.02
CA ASN A 70 19.29 -19.89 0.86
C ASN A 70 18.79 -18.80 -0.09
N LEU A 71 19.53 -17.69 -0.23
CA LEU A 71 19.25 -16.67 -1.24
C LEU A 71 19.59 -17.17 -2.65
N SER A 72 20.79 -17.74 -2.86
CA SER A 72 21.22 -18.19 -4.20
C SER A 72 20.64 -19.53 -4.63
N LYS A 73 20.43 -20.45 -3.69
CA LYS A 73 20.01 -21.84 -3.92
C LYS A 73 18.95 -22.28 -2.90
N PRO A 74 17.78 -21.62 -2.86
CA PRO A 74 16.70 -22.02 -1.98
C PRO A 74 16.24 -23.46 -2.25
N ARG A 75 15.86 -24.15 -1.18
CA ARG A 75 15.13 -25.42 -1.22
C ARG A 75 13.64 -25.13 -1.28
N ILE A 76 13.01 -25.50 -2.39
CA ILE A 76 11.60 -25.22 -2.65
C ILE A 76 10.82 -26.52 -2.60
N LYS A 77 9.66 -26.50 -1.96
CA LYS A 77 8.74 -27.64 -1.95
C LYS A 77 7.99 -27.68 -3.28
N VAL A 78 8.18 -28.75 -4.07
CA VAL A 78 7.48 -29.01 -5.32
C VAL A 78 6.67 -30.29 -5.13
N GLY A 79 5.36 -30.14 -4.96
CA GLY A 79 4.51 -31.25 -4.52
C GLY A 79 4.90 -31.70 -3.11
N ASN A 80 5.32 -32.97 -2.97
CA ASN A 80 5.76 -33.54 -1.69
C ASN A 80 7.29 -33.60 -1.52
N GLU A 81 8.06 -33.15 -2.51
CA GLU A 81 9.52 -33.22 -2.51
C GLU A 81 10.16 -31.84 -2.37
N PHE A 82 11.36 -31.79 -1.78
CA PHE A 82 12.17 -30.57 -1.71
C PHE A 82 13.23 -30.59 -2.81
N VAL A 83 13.15 -29.64 -3.72
CA VAL A 83 14.11 -29.48 -4.82
C VAL A 83 14.94 -28.22 -4.57
N THR A 84 16.26 -28.32 -4.79
CA THR A 84 17.14 -27.14 -4.73
C THR A 84 17.13 -26.46 -6.09
N GLN A 85 16.70 -25.20 -6.14
CA GLN A 85 16.65 -24.44 -7.38
C GLN A 85 17.62 -23.25 -7.30
N GLY A 86 18.59 -23.19 -8.21
CA GLY A 86 19.47 -22.04 -8.33
C GLY A 86 18.73 -20.82 -8.87
N ARG A 87 19.08 -19.64 -8.37
CA ARG A 87 18.51 -18.35 -8.77
C ARG A 87 19.55 -17.51 -9.50
N ASN A 88 19.10 -16.75 -10.51
CA ASN A 88 19.95 -15.76 -11.18
C ASN A 88 20.10 -14.48 -10.33
N ALA A 89 21.04 -13.61 -10.68
CA ALA A 89 21.37 -12.43 -9.88
C ALA A 89 20.17 -11.48 -9.72
N THR A 90 19.38 -11.32 -10.79
CA THR A 90 18.18 -10.48 -10.80
C THR A 90 17.10 -11.01 -9.85
N GLN A 91 16.85 -12.33 -9.86
CA GLN A 91 15.88 -12.98 -8.96
C GLN A 91 16.29 -12.83 -7.50
N VAL A 92 17.59 -12.94 -7.19
CA VAL A 92 18.09 -12.74 -5.82
C VAL A 92 17.93 -11.28 -5.39
N ALA A 93 18.23 -10.32 -6.27
CA ALA A 93 18.00 -8.90 -5.98
C ALA A 93 16.53 -8.59 -5.65
N TYR A 94 15.58 -9.19 -6.38
CA TYR A 94 14.15 -9.09 -6.06
C TYR A 94 13.81 -9.73 -4.71
N SER A 95 14.34 -10.94 -4.44
CA SER A 95 14.12 -11.62 -3.16
C SER A 95 14.65 -10.83 -1.97
N ILE A 96 15.80 -10.16 -2.11
CA ILE A 96 16.38 -9.27 -1.11
C ILE A 96 15.45 -8.09 -0.83
N GLY A 97 14.95 -7.43 -1.89
CA GLY A 97 13.99 -6.34 -1.77
C GLY A 97 12.69 -6.76 -1.06
N ALA A 98 12.16 -7.93 -1.41
CA ALA A 98 10.96 -8.49 -0.78
C ALA A 98 11.18 -8.81 0.71
N LEU A 99 12.32 -9.42 1.06
CA LEU A 99 12.69 -9.71 2.45
C LEU A 99 12.86 -8.41 3.28
N ALA A 100 13.56 -7.42 2.74
CA ALA A 100 13.75 -6.12 3.37
C ALA A 100 12.40 -5.42 3.65
N LYS A 101 11.52 -5.39 2.65
CA LYS A 101 10.16 -4.85 2.77
C LYS A 101 9.35 -5.60 3.82
N ALA A 102 9.38 -6.94 3.80
CA ALA A 102 8.63 -7.76 4.74
C ALA A 102 9.11 -7.61 6.18
N MET A 103 10.43 -7.56 6.40
CA MET A 103 11.01 -7.30 7.71
C MET A 103 10.55 -5.94 8.25
N TYR A 104 10.64 -4.90 7.43
CA TYR A 104 10.23 -3.54 7.83
C TYR A 104 8.73 -3.44 8.10
N ASP A 105 7.88 -3.96 7.21
CA ASP A 105 6.42 -3.94 7.37
C ASP A 105 5.97 -4.70 8.62
N ARG A 106 6.54 -5.89 8.87
CA ARG A 106 6.23 -6.70 10.05
C ARG A 106 6.73 -6.04 11.34
N LEU A 107 7.92 -5.45 11.33
CA LEU A 107 8.45 -4.68 12.46
C LEU A 107 7.54 -3.48 12.77
N PHE A 108 7.17 -2.72 11.74
CA PHE A 108 6.31 -1.55 11.90
C PHE A 108 4.93 -1.92 12.47
N LYS A 109 4.31 -2.98 11.95
CA LYS A 109 3.04 -3.51 12.49
C LYS A 109 3.16 -3.94 13.95
N TRP A 110 4.27 -4.56 14.32
CA TRP A 110 4.53 -4.93 15.71
C TRP A 110 4.69 -3.69 16.62
N ILE A 111 5.42 -2.66 16.17
CA ILE A 111 5.54 -1.39 16.90
C ILE A 111 4.16 -0.77 17.09
N VAL A 112 3.34 -0.68 16.03
CA VAL A 112 1.96 -0.15 16.13
C VAL A 112 1.11 -0.94 17.11
N LYS A 113 1.22 -2.27 17.10
CA LYS A 113 0.51 -3.13 18.07
C LYS A 113 0.93 -2.82 19.51
N LYS A 114 2.24 -2.70 19.78
CA LYS A 114 2.78 -2.33 21.10
C LYS A 114 2.34 -0.94 21.56
N LEU A 115 2.33 0.03 20.65
CA LEU A 115 1.80 1.37 20.94
C LEU A 115 0.33 1.30 21.32
N ASN A 116 -0.47 0.55 20.57
CA ASN A 116 -1.89 0.38 20.89
C ASN A 116 -2.11 -0.31 22.24
N GLU A 117 -1.33 -1.35 22.56
CA GLU A 117 -1.40 -2.03 23.86
C GLU A 117 -1.03 -1.09 25.03
N THR A 118 -0.05 -0.22 24.83
CA THR A 118 0.41 0.74 25.85
C THR A 118 -0.59 1.89 26.04
N LEU A 119 -1.21 2.36 24.95
CA LEU A 119 -2.17 3.46 24.96
C LEU A 119 -3.61 3.01 25.27
N ASP A 120 -3.86 1.70 25.29
CA ASP A 120 -5.16 1.16 25.66
C ASP A 120 -5.44 1.35 27.14
N THR A 121 -6.66 1.79 27.46
CA THR A 121 -7.09 2.06 28.83
C THR A 121 -8.31 1.21 29.11
N GLN A 122 -8.32 0.49 30.23
CA GLN A 122 -9.44 -0.38 30.64
C GLN A 122 -10.77 0.37 30.95
N GLN A 123 -10.77 1.71 30.87
CA GLN A 123 -11.97 2.52 31.05
C GLN A 123 -12.88 2.44 29.83
N LYS A 124 -14.18 2.23 30.06
CA LYS A 124 -15.18 2.24 29.00
C LYS A 124 -15.27 3.63 28.36
N ARG A 125 -14.96 3.73 27.07
CA ARG A 125 -15.10 4.96 26.28
C ARG A 125 -16.43 4.94 25.54
N GLN A 126 -17.25 5.97 25.72
CA GLN A 126 -18.54 6.12 25.00
C GLN A 126 -18.37 6.85 23.66
N TYR A 127 -17.38 7.74 23.57
CA TYR A 127 -17.11 8.57 22.40
C TYR A 127 -15.62 8.58 22.11
N PHE A 128 -15.26 8.81 20.84
CA PHE A 128 -13.88 9.04 20.44
C PHE A 128 -13.82 9.92 19.20
N ILE A 129 -12.67 10.55 18.99
CA ILE A 129 -12.34 11.30 17.78
C ILE A 129 -11.32 10.48 17.00
N GLY A 130 -11.65 10.16 15.75
CA GLY A 130 -10.71 9.51 14.83
C GLY A 130 -10.04 10.58 13.97
N VAL A 131 -8.71 10.57 13.93
CA VAL A 131 -7.92 11.40 13.01
C VAL A 131 -7.41 10.50 11.90
N LEU A 132 -7.74 10.82 10.66
CA LEU A 132 -7.19 10.16 9.49
C LEU A 132 -6.07 11.02 8.92
N ASP A 133 -4.86 10.46 8.90
CA ASP A 133 -3.71 11.04 8.23
C ASP A 133 -3.26 10.08 7.12
N ILE A 134 -3.35 10.52 5.88
CA ILE A 134 -2.95 9.74 4.70
C ILE A 134 -2.34 10.68 3.68
N ALA A 135 -1.39 10.16 2.90
CA ALA A 135 -0.84 10.88 1.76
C ALA A 135 -1.95 11.30 0.79
N GLY A 136 -1.84 12.54 0.30
CA GLY A 136 -2.71 13.06 -0.74
C GLY A 136 -2.52 12.35 -2.08
N PHE A 137 -3.36 12.71 -3.05
CA PHE A 137 -3.30 12.17 -4.40
C PHE A 137 -1.94 12.45 -5.07
N GLU A 138 -1.30 11.42 -5.64
CA GLU A 138 0.03 11.49 -6.25
C GLU A 138 -0.03 11.33 -7.77
N ILE A 139 0.62 12.25 -8.49
CA ILE A 139 0.83 12.14 -9.94
C ILE A 139 2.32 12.36 -10.23
N PHE A 140 3.02 11.28 -10.53
CA PHE A 140 4.42 11.30 -10.93
C PHE A 140 4.60 11.00 -12.42
N ASP A 141 5.83 11.18 -12.92
CA ASP A 141 6.19 10.74 -14.27
C ASP A 141 6.25 9.20 -14.38
N PHE A 142 6.45 8.50 -13.25
CA PHE A 142 6.38 7.04 -13.14
C PHE A 142 5.42 6.66 -12.00
N ASN A 143 4.24 6.12 -12.34
CA ASN A 143 3.27 5.62 -11.37
C ASN A 143 3.16 4.11 -11.50
N SER A 144 3.38 3.39 -10.41
CA SER A 144 3.29 1.93 -10.36
C SER A 144 2.11 1.48 -9.48
N PHE A 145 2.10 0.22 -9.07
CA PHE A 145 1.01 -0.38 -8.28
C PHE A 145 0.78 0.36 -6.95
N GLU A 146 1.85 0.83 -6.31
CA GLU A 146 1.80 1.55 -5.04
C GLU A 146 1.02 2.87 -5.19
N GLN A 147 1.29 3.65 -6.25
CA GLN A 147 0.54 4.85 -6.57
C GLN A 147 -0.93 4.55 -6.88
N LEU A 148 -1.23 3.43 -7.57
CA LEU A 148 -2.63 3.04 -7.80
C LEU A 148 -3.36 2.85 -6.47
N CYS A 149 -2.76 2.16 -5.51
CA CYS A 149 -3.34 1.96 -4.19
C CYS A 149 -3.60 3.31 -3.48
N ILE A 150 -2.59 4.19 -3.43
CA ILE A 150 -2.70 5.51 -2.80
C ILE A 150 -3.83 6.34 -3.45
N ASN A 151 -3.83 6.44 -4.78
CA ASN A 151 -4.82 7.20 -5.53
C ASN A 151 -6.22 6.60 -5.42
N PHE A 152 -6.34 5.27 -5.38
CA PHE A 152 -7.62 4.59 -5.14
C PHE A 152 -8.19 4.91 -3.75
N THR A 153 -7.35 4.99 -2.72
CA THR A 153 -7.82 5.41 -1.40
C THR A 153 -8.25 6.86 -1.39
N ASN A 154 -7.50 7.75 -2.04
CA ASN A 154 -7.92 9.14 -2.20
C ASN A 154 -9.25 9.26 -2.97
N GLU A 155 -9.46 8.47 -4.03
CA GLU A 155 -10.73 8.42 -4.76
C GLU A 155 -11.90 8.04 -3.83
N LYS A 156 -11.70 7.03 -2.98
CA LYS A 156 -12.71 6.62 -1.98
C LYS A 156 -12.95 7.65 -0.89
N LEU A 157 -11.89 8.28 -0.39
CA LEU A 157 -12.01 9.35 0.60
C LEU A 157 -12.73 10.56 0.01
N GLN A 158 -12.48 10.88 -1.25
CA GLN A 158 -13.18 11.95 -1.93
C GLN A 158 -14.66 11.61 -2.18
N GLN A 159 -14.96 10.37 -2.55
CA GLN A 159 -16.33 9.89 -2.68
C GLN A 159 -17.06 9.93 -1.33
N PHE A 160 -16.37 9.55 -0.25
CA PHE A 160 -16.89 9.62 1.10
C PHE A 160 -17.14 11.07 1.54
N PHE A 161 -16.22 12.00 1.22
CA PHE A 161 -16.39 13.43 1.44
C PHE A 161 -17.60 13.98 0.70
N ASN A 162 -17.72 13.69 -0.60
CA ASN A 162 -18.85 14.17 -1.41
C ASN A 162 -20.17 13.63 -0.84
N HIS A 163 -20.23 12.34 -0.50
CA HIS A 163 -21.42 11.77 0.10
C HIS A 163 -21.75 12.41 1.45
N HIS A 164 -20.79 12.51 2.37
CA HIS A 164 -21.03 13.00 3.73
C HIS A 164 -21.35 14.49 3.76
N MET A 165 -20.57 15.30 3.04
CA MET A 165 -20.76 16.75 3.00
C MET A 165 -22.10 17.11 2.34
N PHE A 166 -22.41 16.54 1.17
CA PHE A 166 -23.62 16.94 0.46
C PHE A 166 -24.89 16.26 0.97
N VAL A 167 -24.86 14.99 1.38
CA VAL A 167 -26.08 14.29 1.82
C VAL A 167 -26.50 14.75 3.21
N LEU A 168 -25.57 14.83 4.18
CA LEU A 168 -25.95 15.27 5.53
C LEU A 168 -26.35 16.73 5.58
N GLU A 169 -25.70 17.60 4.82
CA GLU A 169 -26.05 19.02 4.79
C GLU A 169 -27.43 19.22 4.13
N GLN A 170 -27.80 18.40 3.14
CA GLN A 170 -29.16 18.39 2.59
C GLN A 170 -30.20 17.79 3.55
N GLU A 171 -29.85 16.74 4.30
CA GLU A 171 -30.72 16.21 5.37
C GLU A 171 -30.94 17.26 6.47
N GLU A 172 -29.93 18.07 6.78
CA GLU A 172 -30.04 19.21 7.69
C GLU A 172 -30.98 20.29 7.13
N TYR A 173 -30.77 20.72 5.87
CA TYR A 173 -31.65 21.71 5.23
C TYR A 173 -33.11 21.24 5.20
N LYS A 174 -33.34 19.95 4.94
CA LYS A 174 -34.68 19.35 5.00
C LYS A 174 -35.25 19.35 6.41
N ARG A 175 -34.43 19.10 7.43
CA ARG A 175 -34.83 19.15 8.85
C ARG A 175 -35.18 20.57 9.29
N GLU A 176 -34.44 21.57 8.81
CA GLU A 176 -34.68 22.99 9.09
C GLU A 176 -35.81 23.61 8.23
N GLY A 177 -36.35 22.87 7.26
CA GLY A 177 -37.43 23.33 6.40
C GLY A 177 -36.99 24.33 5.32
N ILE A 178 -35.71 24.34 4.96
CA ILE A 178 -35.14 25.20 3.92
C ILE A 178 -35.40 24.56 2.56
N GLU A 179 -36.08 25.28 1.65
CA GLU A 179 -36.23 24.85 0.26
C GLU A 179 -34.87 24.87 -0.45
N TRP A 180 -34.32 23.68 -0.67
CA TRP A 180 -33.08 23.47 -1.42
C TRP A 180 -33.34 22.46 -2.55
N ALA A 181 -32.92 22.80 -3.77
CA ALA A 181 -33.00 21.89 -4.90
C ALA A 181 -32.03 20.72 -4.69
N PHE A 182 -32.52 19.49 -4.75
CA PHE A 182 -31.69 18.31 -4.60
C PHE A 182 -30.68 18.24 -5.75
N ILE A 183 -29.39 18.27 -5.43
CA ILE A 183 -28.31 18.09 -6.40
C ILE A 183 -27.54 16.83 -6.00
N ASP A 184 -27.55 15.83 -6.89
CA ASP A 184 -26.83 14.58 -6.67
C ASP A 184 -25.35 14.76 -7.03
N PHE A 185 -24.55 15.10 -6.02
CA PHE A 185 -23.08 15.09 -6.09
C PHE A 185 -22.48 13.72 -5.72
N GLY A 186 -23.34 12.72 -5.46
CA GLY A 186 -22.98 11.49 -4.78
C GLY A 186 -22.47 10.37 -5.68
N MET A 187 -22.43 10.52 -7.01
CA MET A 187 -22.07 9.40 -7.91
C MET A 187 -20.96 9.67 -8.92
N ASP A 188 -20.40 10.88 -8.98
CA ASP A 188 -19.41 11.23 -10.01
C ASP A 188 -18.13 10.38 -9.97
N LEU A 189 -17.75 9.89 -8.79
CA LEU A 189 -16.52 9.10 -8.61
C LEU A 189 -16.78 7.58 -8.59
N ALA A 190 -18.05 7.17 -8.58
CA ALA A 190 -18.44 5.76 -8.53
C ALA A 190 -17.86 5.00 -9.73
N ALA A 191 -17.89 5.57 -10.94
CA ALA A 191 -17.37 4.92 -12.13
C ALA A 191 -15.87 4.58 -12.04
N CYS A 192 -15.05 5.44 -11.44
CA CYS A 192 -13.62 5.18 -11.22
C CYS A 192 -13.39 4.13 -10.13
N ILE A 193 -14.12 4.24 -9.01
CA ILE A 193 -14.01 3.29 -7.89
C ILE A 193 -14.41 1.88 -8.36
N GLU A 194 -15.52 1.77 -9.08
CA GLU A 194 -16.02 0.51 -9.61
C GLU A 194 -15.05 -0.12 -10.60
N LEU A 195 -14.45 0.66 -11.51
CA LEU A 195 -13.41 0.19 -12.41
C LEU A 195 -12.25 -0.49 -11.68
N ILE A 196 -11.88 0.03 -10.50
CA ILE A 196 -10.74 -0.49 -9.74
C ILE A 196 -11.15 -1.72 -8.90
N GLU A 197 -12.27 -1.67 -8.19
CA GLU A 197 -12.57 -2.63 -7.12
C GLU A 197 -13.62 -3.69 -7.40
N LYS A 198 -14.55 -3.45 -8.34
CA LYS A 198 -15.65 -4.40 -8.59
C LYS A 198 -15.11 -5.74 -9.12
N PRO A 199 -15.94 -6.81 -9.08
CA PRO A 199 -15.67 -8.00 -9.87
C PRO A 199 -15.36 -7.62 -11.32
N MET A 200 -14.36 -8.28 -11.92
CA MET A 200 -13.81 -7.91 -13.25
C MET A 200 -13.18 -6.51 -13.35
N GLY A 201 -13.01 -5.78 -12.24
CA GLY A 201 -12.22 -4.56 -12.18
C GLY A 201 -10.71 -4.84 -12.11
N ILE A 202 -9.91 -3.77 -12.11
CA ILE A 202 -8.44 -3.84 -12.19
C ILE A 202 -7.84 -4.74 -11.12
N LEU A 203 -8.24 -4.58 -9.85
CA LEU A 203 -7.68 -5.38 -8.74
C LEU A 203 -8.09 -6.85 -8.82
N SER A 204 -9.30 -7.14 -9.31
CA SER A 204 -9.78 -8.51 -9.48
C SER A 204 -9.02 -9.23 -10.61
N ILE A 205 -8.82 -8.56 -11.74
CA ILE A 205 -8.01 -9.10 -12.85
C ILE A 205 -6.56 -9.30 -12.42
N LEU A 206 -6.00 -8.37 -11.64
CA LEU A 206 -4.64 -8.47 -11.13
C LEU A 206 -4.46 -9.70 -10.23
N GLU A 207 -5.45 -9.98 -9.37
CA GLU A 207 -5.43 -11.16 -8.50
C GLU A 207 -5.50 -12.47 -9.26
N GLU A 208 -6.41 -12.56 -10.23
CA GLU A 208 -6.51 -13.74 -11.09
C GLU A 208 -5.20 -14.02 -11.81
N GLU A 209 -4.65 -13.02 -12.53
CA GLU A 209 -3.39 -13.16 -13.27
C GLU A 209 -2.21 -13.45 -12.33
N SER A 210 -2.24 -12.95 -11.09
CA SER A 210 -1.19 -13.25 -10.11
C SER A 210 -1.15 -14.74 -9.70
N MET A 211 -2.28 -15.44 -9.80
CA MET A 211 -2.35 -16.88 -9.50
C MET A 211 -1.97 -17.78 -10.69
N PHE A 212 -1.97 -17.26 -11.92
CA PHE A 212 -1.62 -18.03 -13.11
C PHE A 212 -0.09 -18.11 -13.29
N PRO A 213 0.54 -19.32 -13.29
CA PRO A 213 2.00 -19.46 -13.35
C PRO A 213 2.66 -18.93 -14.63
N LYS A 214 1.90 -18.83 -15.72
CA LYS A 214 2.38 -18.37 -17.04
C LYS A 214 1.91 -16.95 -17.39
N ALA A 215 1.18 -16.28 -16.50
CA ALA A 215 0.79 -14.90 -16.72
C ALA A 215 2.01 -13.99 -16.66
N THR A 216 1.98 -12.94 -17.48
CA THR A 216 3.01 -11.90 -17.53
C THR A 216 2.34 -10.54 -17.43
N ASP A 217 3.09 -9.49 -17.11
CA ASP A 217 2.52 -8.14 -17.06
C ASP A 217 1.87 -7.73 -18.39
N LYS A 218 2.35 -8.30 -19.50
CA LYS A 218 1.76 -8.14 -20.84
C LYS A 218 0.41 -8.83 -21.00
N THR A 219 0.25 -10.06 -20.50
CA THR A 219 -1.06 -10.74 -20.56
C THR A 219 -2.08 -10.03 -19.66
N PHE A 220 -1.63 -9.54 -18.51
CA PHE A 220 -2.42 -8.69 -17.63
C PHE A 220 -2.88 -7.41 -18.33
N GLU A 221 -1.96 -6.68 -18.98
CA GLU A 221 -2.27 -5.49 -19.78
C GLU A 221 -3.30 -5.76 -20.88
N GLU A 222 -3.10 -6.82 -21.66
CA GLU A 222 -4.01 -7.21 -22.75
C GLU A 222 -5.42 -7.52 -22.23
N LYS A 223 -5.51 -8.20 -21.08
CA LYS A 223 -6.78 -8.52 -20.41
C LYS A 223 -7.48 -7.26 -19.90
N LEU A 224 -6.74 -6.31 -19.31
CA LEU A 224 -7.28 -5.01 -18.92
C LEU A 224 -7.85 -4.24 -20.12
N LYS A 225 -7.08 -4.14 -21.21
CA LYS A 225 -7.51 -3.45 -22.44
C LYS A 225 -8.76 -4.11 -23.02
N THR A 226 -8.81 -5.43 -23.08
CA THR A 226 -9.96 -6.19 -23.61
C THR A 226 -11.25 -5.95 -22.79
N ASN A 227 -11.11 -5.86 -21.47
CA ASN A 227 -12.24 -5.70 -20.56
C ASN A 227 -12.74 -4.26 -20.42
N HIS A 228 -11.85 -3.26 -20.51
CA HIS A 228 -12.19 -1.88 -20.14
C HIS A 228 -12.02 -0.85 -21.26
N LEU A 229 -11.13 -1.08 -22.24
CA LEU A 229 -10.87 -0.07 -23.26
C LEU A 229 -12.09 0.13 -24.16
N GLY A 230 -12.58 1.37 -24.21
CA GLY A 230 -13.80 1.73 -24.95
C GLY A 230 -15.12 1.30 -24.29
N LYS A 231 -15.06 0.61 -23.15
CA LYS A 231 -16.24 0.15 -22.37
C LYS A 231 -16.38 0.92 -21.06
N SER A 232 -15.26 1.24 -20.41
CA SER A 232 -15.21 1.96 -19.14
C SER A 232 -14.75 3.40 -19.37
N PRO A 233 -15.53 4.42 -18.98
CA PRO A 233 -15.20 5.83 -19.28
C PRO A 233 -13.91 6.30 -18.62
N ASN A 234 -13.59 5.76 -17.44
CA ASN A 234 -12.39 6.11 -16.68
C ASN A 234 -11.14 5.34 -17.14
N PHE A 235 -11.21 4.44 -18.12
CA PHE A 235 -10.06 3.69 -18.63
C PHE A 235 -9.65 4.19 -20.02
N GLN A 236 -8.42 4.69 -20.15
CA GLN A 236 -7.92 5.30 -21.38
C GLN A 236 -6.56 4.71 -21.81
N LYS A 237 -6.25 4.91 -23.09
CA LYS A 237 -4.87 4.70 -23.56
C LYS A 237 -3.97 5.79 -22.96
N PRO A 238 -2.76 5.44 -22.53
CA PRO A 238 -1.81 6.42 -22.02
C PRO A 238 -1.41 7.39 -23.14
N LYS A 239 -1.15 8.64 -22.77
CA LYS A 239 -0.55 9.61 -23.68
C LYS A 239 0.91 9.21 -23.96
N PRO A 240 1.48 9.59 -25.12
CA PRO A 240 2.88 9.33 -25.42
C PRO A 240 3.78 9.81 -24.27
N PRO A 241 4.80 9.03 -23.88
CA PRO A 241 5.68 9.40 -22.78
C PRO A 241 6.40 10.70 -23.11
N LYS A 242 6.64 11.53 -22.08
CA LYS A 242 7.56 12.66 -22.22
C LYS A 242 8.98 12.13 -22.50
N PRO A 243 9.84 12.91 -23.19
CA PRO A 243 11.24 12.53 -23.38
C PRO A 243 11.91 12.15 -22.06
N GLY A 244 12.52 10.96 -22.00
CA GLY A 244 13.20 10.44 -20.80
C GLY A 244 12.30 9.71 -19.79
N CYS A 245 10.97 9.67 -20.01
CA CYS A 245 10.04 8.91 -19.16
C CYS A 245 9.75 7.53 -19.75
N GLN A 246 9.54 6.54 -18.88
CA GLN A 246 9.13 5.20 -19.32
C GLN A 246 7.70 5.21 -19.88
N GLU A 247 7.44 4.33 -20.85
CA GLU A 247 6.11 4.17 -21.42
C GLU A 247 5.16 3.56 -20.38
N ALA A 248 4.01 4.21 -20.19
CA ALA A 248 2.89 3.66 -19.43
C ALA A 248 2.05 2.76 -20.34
N GLN A 249 1.43 1.73 -19.77
CA GLN A 249 0.61 0.76 -20.52
C GLN A 249 -0.90 1.07 -20.43
N MET A 250 -1.32 1.81 -19.40
CA MET A 250 -2.70 2.23 -19.20
C MET A 250 -2.78 3.63 -18.57
N ALA A 251 -3.93 4.28 -18.68
CA ALA A 251 -4.23 5.50 -17.94
C ALA A 251 -5.63 5.44 -17.33
N ILE A 252 -5.75 5.92 -16.09
CA ILE A 252 -7.03 6.00 -15.37
C ILE A 252 -7.41 7.46 -15.16
N VAL A 253 -8.67 7.79 -15.43
CA VAL A 253 -9.23 9.12 -15.18
C VAL A 253 -9.79 9.16 -13.76
N HIS A 254 -9.02 9.76 -12.86
CA HIS A 254 -9.42 10.03 -11.48
C HIS A 254 -10.09 11.41 -11.38
N TYR A 255 -10.76 11.69 -10.26
CA TYR A 255 -11.33 13.02 -9.98
C TYR A 255 -10.30 14.16 -10.12
N ALA A 256 -9.08 13.86 -9.71
CA ALA A 256 -7.93 14.74 -9.65
C ALA A 256 -7.26 14.96 -11.02
N GLY A 257 -7.43 14.02 -11.96
CA GLY A 257 -6.82 14.06 -13.28
C GLY A 257 -6.53 12.67 -13.86
N THR A 258 -6.04 12.64 -15.10
CA THR A 258 -5.64 11.39 -15.75
C THR A 258 -4.24 10.98 -15.31
N VAL A 259 -4.11 9.79 -14.74
CA VAL A 259 -2.84 9.24 -14.26
C VAL A 259 -2.38 8.10 -15.17
N PRO A 260 -1.19 8.19 -15.80
CA PRO A 260 -0.60 7.09 -16.56
C PRO A 260 0.09 6.11 -15.60
N TYR A 261 -0.23 4.82 -15.71
CA TYR A 261 0.35 3.76 -14.89
C TYR A 261 1.22 2.81 -15.73
N ASN A 262 2.39 2.49 -15.19
CA ASN A 262 3.27 1.46 -15.71
C ASN A 262 2.99 0.14 -14.98
N VAL A 263 2.59 -0.89 -15.74
CA VAL A 263 2.16 -2.20 -15.21
C VAL A 263 3.30 -3.19 -15.00
N VAL A 264 4.53 -2.83 -15.37
CA VAL A 264 5.70 -3.70 -15.24
C VAL A 264 5.95 -4.02 -13.77
N GLY A 265 6.11 -5.30 -13.48
CA GLY A 265 6.31 -5.85 -12.14
C GLY A 265 5.05 -5.90 -11.28
N TRP A 266 3.86 -5.58 -11.79
CA TRP A 266 2.64 -5.57 -10.97
C TRP A 266 2.26 -6.95 -10.47
N LEU A 267 2.36 -7.98 -11.32
CA LEU A 267 2.08 -9.34 -10.89
C LEU A 267 3.00 -9.74 -9.74
N GLU A 268 4.30 -9.51 -9.88
CA GLU A 268 5.28 -9.85 -8.85
C GLU A 268 5.06 -9.05 -7.55
N LYS A 269 4.86 -7.74 -7.65
CA LYS A 269 4.55 -6.87 -6.51
C LYS A 269 3.27 -7.28 -5.78
N ASN A 270 2.29 -7.80 -6.51
CA ASN A 270 1.02 -8.23 -5.93
C ASN A 270 1.09 -9.61 -5.28
N LYS A 271 1.98 -10.49 -5.77
CA LYS A 271 2.30 -11.79 -5.15
C LYS A 271 3.16 -11.62 -3.89
N ASP A 272 4.09 -10.67 -3.93
CA ASP A 272 5.07 -10.36 -2.88
C ASP A 272 5.73 -11.63 -2.29
N PRO A 273 6.27 -12.54 -3.14
CA PRO A 273 6.68 -13.86 -2.67
C PRO A 273 7.92 -13.75 -1.78
N LEU A 274 7.82 -14.28 -0.57
CA LEU A 274 8.96 -14.39 0.33
C LEU A 274 9.71 -15.70 0.10
N ASN A 275 11.03 -15.64 0.28
CA ASN A 275 11.86 -16.83 0.24
C ASN A 275 11.65 -17.63 1.53
N ASP A 276 10.86 -18.70 1.45
CA ASP A 276 10.50 -19.54 2.60
C ASP A 276 11.71 -20.09 3.35
N CYS A 277 12.82 -20.39 2.67
CA CYS A 277 14.05 -20.84 3.34
C CYS A 277 14.62 -19.77 4.26
N VAL A 278 14.65 -18.52 3.80
CA VAL A 278 15.19 -17.40 4.58
C VAL A 278 14.23 -17.02 5.69
N VAL A 279 12.92 -17.05 5.44
CA VAL A 279 11.92 -16.84 6.49
C VAL A 279 12.02 -17.92 7.57
N ASP A 280 12.25 -19.18 7.19
CA ASP A 280 12.45 -20.26 8.16
C ASP A 280 13.69 -20.02 9.03
N GLN A 281 14.77 -19.45 8.47
CA GLN A 281 15.92 -19.01 9.27
C GLN A 281 15.55 -17.89 10.24
N PHE A 282 14.74 -16.90 9.81
CA PHE A 282 14.29 -15.82 10.68
C PHE A 282 13.49 -16.33 11.88
N LYS A 283 12.69 -17.40 11.69
CA LYS A 283 11.91 -18.03 12.75
C LYS A 283 12.76 -18.80 13.77
N HIS A 284 13.96 -19.24 13.39
CA HIS A 284 14.88 -20.00 14.24
C HIS A 284 16.13 -19.19 14.64
N GLY A 285 16.13 -17.88 14.38
CA GLY A 285 17.22 -16.99 14.76
C GLY A 285 17.28 -16.74 16.27
N SER A 286 18.35 -16.09 16.73
CA SER A 286 18.49 -15.72 18.15
C SER A 286 17.85 -14.38 18.52
N ASN A 287 17.45 -13.57 17.53
CA ASN A 287 16.71 -12.32 17.77
C ASN A 287 15.23 -12.64 18.06
N LYS A 288 14.81 -12.44 19.32
CA LYS A 288 13.47 -12.82 19.78
C LYS A 288 12.37 -12.07 19.03
N LEU A 289 12.55 -10.77 18.84
CA LEU A 289 11.58 -9.94 18.12
C LEU A 289 11.41 -10.41 16.67
N LEU A 290 12.50 -10.73 15.98
CA LEU A 290 12.46 -11.26 14.62
C LEU A 290 11.64 -12.56 14.56
N CYS A 291 11.87 -13.48 15.49
CA CYS A 291 11.12 -14.73 15.57
C CYS A 291 9.62 -14.47 15.79
N THR A 292 9.26 -13.54 16.68
CA THR A 292 7.87 -13.16 16.94
C THR A 292 7.21 -12.55 15.70
N ILE A 293 7.86 -11.62 15.00
CA ILE A 293 7.22 -10.94 13.86
C ILE A 293 7.08 -11.83 12.61
N PHE A 294 7.74 -12.99 12.56
CA PHE A 294 7.62 -14.00 11.50
C PHE A 294 6.92 -15.30 11.94
N GLU A 295 6.40 -15.37 13.17
CA GLU A 295 5.82 -16.59 13.75
C GLU A 295 4.64 -17.13 12.92
N ASP A 296 3.81 -16.22 12.38
CA ASP A 296 2.59 -16.52 11.64
C ASP A 296 2.87 -16.90 10.18
N HIS A 297 4.11 -16.72 9.70
CA HIS A 297 4.48 -17.09 8.35
C HIS A 297 4.65 -18.62 8.25
N PRO A 298 4.08 -19.28 7.21
CA PRO A 298 4.16 -20.72 7.04
C PRO A 298 5.61 -21.26 7.00
N GLY A 299 6.53 -20.49 6.41
CA GLY A 299 7.92 -20.93 6.20
C GLY A 299 7.99 -22.22 5.37
N LEU A 300 9.07 -22.99 5.51
CA LEU A 300 9.24 -24.25 4.77
C LEU A 300 8.26 -25.36 5.20
N GLY A 301 7.65 -25.24 6.38
CA GLY A 301 6.75 -26.24 6.96
C GLY A 301 5.26 -26.04 6.64
N GLY A 302 4.85 -24.93 6.03
CA GLY A 302 3.43 -24.62 5.83
C GLY A 302 2.72 -25.32 4.67
N GLY A 303 3.41 -26.21 3.97
CA GLY A 303 2.79 -27.08 2.97
C GLY A 303 2.30 -28.37 3.61
N ASP A 304 1.00 -28.43 3.91
CA ASP A 304 0.23 -29.68 4.09
C ASP A 304 0.64 -30.60 5.26
N ASP A 305 0.48 -30.14 6.50
CA ASP A 305 0.38 -31.06 7.64
C ASP A 305 -1.10 -31.31 7.96
N GLY A 306 -1.59 -32.49 7.56
CA GLY A 306 -2.89 -33.06 7.92
C GLY A 306 -3.00 -33.45 9.39
N GLY A 307 -2.54 -32.59 10.30
CA GLY A 307 -2.54 -32.82 11.75
C GLY A 307 -3.84 -32.37 12.41
N LYS A 308 -4.71 -33.33 12.74
CA LYS A 308 -5.79 -33.14 13.73
C LYS A 308 -5.20 -32.68 15.07
N GLY A 309 -5.65 -31.53 15.58
CA GLY A 309 -5.62 -31.26 17.03
C GLY A 309 -5.19 -29.85 17.42
N GLY A 310 -6.17 -29.00 17.76
CA GLY A 310 -5.93 -27.71 18.40
C GLY A 310 -7.05 -26.72 18.10
N LYS A 311 -7.91 -26.45 19.09
CA LYS A 311 -9.02 -25.47 18.99
C LYS A 311 -8.46 -24.06 18.72
N GLY A 312 -8.36 -23.71 17.44
CA GLY A 312 -7.98 -22.39 16.94
C GLY A 312 -7.77 -22.35 15.42
N GLY A 313 -8.32 -23.33 14.69
CA GLY A 313 -8.00 -23.61 13.29
C GLY A 313 -8.40 -22.49 12.32
N ARG A 314 -7.40 -21.82 11.77
CA ARG A 314 -7.48 -20.89 10.64
C ARG A 314 -8.10 -21.60 9.42
N LYS A 315 -9.05 -20.94 8.74
CA LYS A 315 -9.72 -21.46 7.53
C LYS A 315 -8.68 -21.85 6.47
N LYS A 316 -8.88 -23.02 5.86
CA LYS A 316 -8.08 -23.72 4.84
C LYS A 316 -8.00 -23.00 3.48
N GLY A 317 -7.70 -21.69 3.47
CA GLY A 317 -7.59 -20.84 2.27
C GLY A 317 -6.62 -19.65 2.42
N SER A 318 -5.81 -19.61 3.47
CA SER A 318 -4.89 -18.50 3.77
C SER A 318 -3.56 -18.54 2.98
N GLY A 319 -3.37 -19.51 2.08
CA GLY A 319 -2.06 -19.82 1.49
C GLY A 319 -1.57 -18.88 0.39
N PHE A 320 -2.45 -18.03 -0.15
CA PHE A 320 -2.06 -17.04 -1.16
C PHE A 320 -2.99 -15.82 -1.06
N GLN A 321 -2.67 -14.89 -0.17
CA GLN A 321 -3.34 -13.59 -0.12
C GLN A 321 -2.46 -12.58 -0.83
N THR A 322 -2.98 -11.98 -1.90
CA THR A 322 -2.28 -10.92 -2.62
C THR A 322 -2.31 -9.62 -1.83
N VAL A 323 -1.37 -8.72 -2.14
CA VAL A 323 -1.32 -7.37 -1.55
C VAL A 323 -2.63 -6.62 -1.82
N SER A 324 -3.17 -6.71 -3.04
CA SER A 324 -4.45 -6.12 -3.40
C SER A 324 -5.63 -6.62 -2.56
N ALA A 325 -5.66 -7.91 -2.20
CA ALA A 325 -6.75 -8.50 -1.44
C ALA A 325 -6.76 -7.97 0.01
N LEU A 326 -5.60 -7.94 0.65
CA LEU A 326 -5.42 -7.37 2.00
C LEU A 326 -5.78 -5.89 2.03
N TYR A 327 -5.37 -5.16 0.99
CA TYR A 327 -5.67 -3.75 0.83
C TYR A 327 -7.18 -3.48 0.73
N ARG A 328 -7.88 -4.27 -0.11
CA ARG A 328 -9.35 -4.15 -0.27
C ARG A 328 -10.09 -4.41 1.03
N VAL A 329 -9.69 -5.41 1.81
CA VAL A 329 -10.30 -5.70 3.12
C VAL A 329 -10.08 -4.54 4.09
N SER A 330 -8.87 -4.00 4.16
CA SER A 330 -8.52 -2.89 5.05
C SER A 330 -9.32 -1.62 4.71
N LEU A 331 -9.46 -1.30 3.41
CA LEU A 331 -10.26 -0.16 2.97
C LEU A 331 -11.75 -0.33 3.21
N ARG A 332 -12.31 -1.53 3.06
CA ARG A 332 -13.72 -1.79 3.40
C ARG A 332 -13.96 -1.59 4.89
N PHE A 333 -13.09 -2.13 5.74
CA PHE A 333 -13.19 -1.93 7.18
C PHE A 333 -13.14 -0.44 7.55
N PHE A 334 -12.26 0.33 6.90
CA PHE A 334 -12.20 1.79 7.06
C PHE A 334 -13.53 2.46 6.68
N SER A 335 -14.09 2.16 5.49
CA SER A 335 -15.35 2.76 5.04
C SER A 335 -16.54 2.41 5.94
N GLU A 336 -16.67 1.15 6.35
CA GLU A 336 -17.76 0.69 7.23
C GLU A 336 -17.70 1.37 8.61
N THR A 337 -16.50 1.41 9.20
CA THR A 337 -16.25 2.00 10.52
C THR A 337 -16.59 3.50 10.56
N ASN A 338 -16.40 4.19 9.43
CA ASN A 338 -16.58 5.63 9.31
C ASN A 338 -17.96 6.06 8.78
N SER A 339 -18.72 5.15 8.17
CA SER A 339 -20.04 5.43 7.58
C SER A 339 -21.07 6.08 8.51
N LYS A 340 -20.93 5.94 9.84
CA LYS A 340 -21.90 6.42 10.85
C LYS A 340 -21.37 7.54 11.75
N ARG A 341 -20.30 8.25 11.35
CA ARG A 341 -19.64 9.25 12.20
C ARG A 341 -19.70 10.65 11.59
N ASN A 342 -19.66 11.67 12.44
CA ASN A 342 -19.53 13.06 12.03
C ASN A 342 -18.07 13.36 11.67
N PHE A 343 -17.85 14.08 10.58
CA PHE A 343 -16.50 14.41 10.09
C PHE A 343 -16.19 15.90 10.19
N SER A 344 -14.91 16.20 10.42
CA SER A 344 -14.32 17.50 10.18
C SER A 344 -13.10 17.29 9.29
N PHE A 345 -13.01 18.05 8.20
CA PHE A 345 -11.94 17.92 7.22
C PHE A 345 -11.01 19.12 7.34
N ASP A 346 -9.71 18.85 7.48
CA ASP A 346 -8.65 19.85 7.35
C ASP A 346 -7.81 19.48 6.13
N ASN A 347 -7.59 20.45 5.24
CA ASN A 347 -6.79 20.25 4.03
C ASN A 347 -5.53 21.10 4.11
N SER A 348 -4.44 20.47 4.50
CA SER A 348 -3.14 21.13 4.66
C SER A 348 -2.49 21.37 3.29
N ASN A 349 -2.57 22.62 2.82
CA ASN A 349 -1.84 23.05 1.63
C ASN A 349 -0.37 23.37 1.95
N GLU A 350 0.55 22.54 1.48
CA GLU A 350 1.98 22.80 1.59
C GLU A 350 2.40 24.03 0.76
N LYS A 351 2.96 25.06 1.41
CA LYS A 351 3.53 26.24 0.75
C LYS A 351 4.99 25.95 0.36
N GLU A 352 5.28 25.73 -0.92
CA GLU A 352 6.67 25.62 -1.38
C GLU A 352 7.37 26.98 -1.41
N LYS A 353 8.64 27.02 -0.95
CA LYS A 353 9.57 28.17 -0.98
C LYS A 353 10.05 28.53 -2.41
N LYS A 354 9.18 28.66 -3.41
CA LYS A 354 9.58 29.08 -4.78
C LYS A 354 9.24 30.55 -5.06
N LYS A 355 10.27 31.35 -5.38
CA LYS A 355 10.26 32.82 -5.60
C LYS A 355 9.53 33.31 -6.87
N SER A 356 8.51 32.60 -7.37
CA SER A 356 7.80 33.00 -8.59
C SER A 356 6.29 32.81 -8.47
N PHE A 357 5.53 33.87 -8.76
CA PHE A 357 4.09 34.00 -8.49
C PHE A 357 3.20 33.23 -9.49
N LEU A 358 3.63 33.06 -10.75
CA LEU A 358 2.85 32.35 -11.78
C LEU A 358 2.85 30.81 -11.62
N PRO A 359 3.99 30.14 -11.37
CA PRO A 359 4.02 28.71 -11.05
C PRO A 359 3.21 28.39 -9.79
N PHE A 360 3.23 29.29 -8.81
CA PHE A 360 2.45 29.21 -7.57
C PHE A 360 0.94 29.25 -7.83
N LEU A 361 0.45 30.15 -8.68
CA LEU A 361 -0.96 30.21 -9.08
C LEU A 361 -1.44 28.97 -9.84
N ASN A 362 -0.64 28.49 -10.80
CA ASN A 362 -0.97 27.26 -11.53
C ASN A 362 -0.97 26.03 -10.61
N GLN A 363 -0.09 25.98 -9.61
CA GLN A 363 -0.03 24.89 -8.64
C GLN A 363 -1.13 24.98 -7.59
N ILE A 364 -1.54 26.19 -7.19
CA ILE A 364 -2.73 26.40 -6.35
C ILE A 364 -4.00 26.00 -7.09
N LEU A 365 -4.17 26.40 -8.34
CA LEU A 365 -5.32 25.99 -9.16
C LEU A 365 -5.31 24.48 -9.42
N PHE A 366 -4.13 23.90 -9.64
CA PHE A 366 -3.94 22.46 -9.70
C PHE A 366 -4.42 21.82 -8.40
N ARG A 367 -3.86 22.20 -7.24
CA ARG A 367 -4.19 21.65 -5.90
C ARG A 367 -5.65 21.90 -5.47
N PHE A 368 -6.25 23.03 -5.85
CA PHE A 368 -7.67 23.28 -5.62
C PHE A 368 -8.56 22.23 -6.31
N ARG A 369 -8.13 21.73 -7.48
CA ARG A 369 -8.77 20.61 -8.17
C ARG A 369 -8.66 19.28 -7.40
N PHE A 370 -7.56 19.06 -6.66
CA PHE A 370 -7.33 17.85 -5.84
C PHE A 370 -8.03 17.89 -4.48
N SER A 371 -8.37 19.08 -4.00
CA SER A 371 -8.98 19.33 -2.69
C SER A 371 -10.52 19.42 -2.70
N SER A 372 -11.16 19.29 -3.87
CA SER A 372 -12.59 19.59 -4.08
C SER A 372 -13.04 21.00 -3.70
N ILE A 373 -12.10 21.90 -3.37
CA ILE A 373 -12.39 23.31 -3.11
C ILE A 373 -13.00 23.98 -4.35
N THR A 374 -12.65 23.54 -5.57
CA THR A 374 -13.33 24.01 -6.79
C THR A 374 -14.82 23.63 -6.83
N SER A 375 -15.20 22.44 -6.37
CA SER A 375 -16.60 22.00 -6.31
C SER A 375 -17.38 22.69 -5.19
N LEU A 376 -16.70 23.08 -4.11
CA LEU A 376 -17.21 23.93 -3.02
C LEU A 376 -17.36 25.40 -3.42
N LEU A 377 -16.45 25.93 -4.24
CA LEU A 377 -16.44 27.33 -4.67
C LEU A 377 -17.56 27.66 -5.66
N VAL A 378 -18.06 26.69 -6.43
CA VAL A 378 -19.20 26.91 -7.34
C VAL A 378 -20.47 27.32 -6.56
N PRO A 379 -20.91 26.61 -5.51
CA PRO A 379 -22.01 27.06 -4.66
C PRO A 379 -21.68 28.33 -3.85
N VAL A 380 -20.45 28.50 -3.34
CA VAL A 380 -20.07 29.68 -2.54
C VAL A 380 -20.02 30.96 -3.38
N SER A 381 -19.61 30.88 -4.65
CA SER A 381 -19.61 32.02 -5.58
C SER A 381 -21.03 32.45 -5.95
N PHE A 382 -21.98 31.51 -6.08
CA PHE A 382 -23.40 31.81 -6.23
C PHE A 382 -24.00 32.47 -4.98
N LYS A 383 -23.52 32.12 -3.78
CA LYS A 383 -23.90 32.75 -2.51
C LYS A 383 -23.56 34.24 -2.44
N TYR A 384 -22.50 34.68 -3.14
CA TYR A 384 -22.14 36.11 -3.23
C TYR A 384 -22.85 36.84 -4.38
N LEU A 385 -23.08 36.19 -5.51
CA LEU A 385 -23.82 36.77 -6.65
C LEU A 385 -25.32 36.93 -6.36
N SER A 386 -25.94 36.01 -5.62
CA SER A 386 -27.36 36.13 -5.25
C SER A 386 -27.60 37.19 -4.17
N ARG A 387 -26.65 37.35 -3.22
CA ARG A 387 -26.69 38.43 -2.22
C ARG A 387 -26.45 39.82 -2.81
N SER A 388 -25.66 39.95 -3.89
CA SER A 388 -25.51 41.25 -4.55
C SER A 388 -26.75 41.68 -5.34
N GLN A 389 -27.57 40.73 -5.82
CA GLN A 389 -28.81 41.06 -6.53
C GLN A 389 -30.01 41.29 -5.61
N SER A 390 -29.99 40.83 -4.35
CA SER A 390 -31.05 41.10 -3.37
C SER A 390 -30.85 42.41 -2.57
N ILE A 391 -29.72 43.12 -2.76
CA ILE A 391 -29.45 44.41 -2.10
C ILE A 391 -29.73 45.61 -3.04
N GLN A 392 -30.23 45.39 -4.26
CA GLN A 392 -30.68 46.44 -5.19
C GLN A 392 -32.20 46.42 -5.49
N LYS A 393 -33.03 46.09 -4.51
CA LYS A 393 -34.46 46.43 -4.55
C LYS A 393 -34.90 47.13 -3.28
#